data_AF-E3MU17-F1
#
_entry.id   AF-E3MU17-F1
#
_cell.length_a   1.000
_cell.length_b   1.000
_cell.length_c   1.000
_cell.angle_alpha   90.00
_cell.angle_beta   90.00
_cell.angle_gamma   90.00
#
_symmetry.space_group_name_H-M   'P 1'
#
loop_
_entity.id
_entity.type
_entity.pdbx_description
1 polymer ?
#
loop_
_entity_poly.entity_id
_entity_poly.type
_entity_poly.pdbx_seq_one_letter_code
_entity_poly.pdbx_strand_id
1 'polypeptide(L)'
;MSDSPSFPFLKLPFLIIQNIVYHMSCTEITELSLCSRRSKRVVQNVRCPEPSYIQIYLHRKNMSIFIMNRDRVQCSFWTVARRRENDLFKYRVYTIGGVNVRIA
;
A
#
# COMPACT_ATOMS: atom_id res chain seq x y z
N MET A 1 -21.14 -13.26 -11.84
CA MET A 1 -19.71 -13.10 -11.48
C MET A 1 -19.06 -14.41 -11.82
N SER A 2 -18.03 -14.41 -12.67
CA SER A 2 -17.38 -15.65 -13.14
C SER A 2 -16.69 -16.38 -11.99
N ASP A 3 -17.06 -17.65 -11.77
CA ASP A 3 -16.47 -18.59 -10.80
C ASP A 3 -15.06 -19.03 -11.21
N SER A 4 -14.18 -18.06 -11.47
CA SER A 4 -12.76 -18.33 -11.65
C SER A 4 -12.20 -18.76 -10.30
N PRO A 5 -11.54 -19.92 -10.18
CA PRO A 5 -10.96 -20.33 -8.91
C PRO A 5 -9.92 -19.29 -8.47
N SER A 6 -10.21 -18.61 -7.35
CA SER A 6 -9.28 -17.62 -6.80
C SER A 6 -7.95 -18.28 -6.44
N PHE A 7 -6.84 -17.67 -6.88
CA PHE A 7 -5.51 -18.18 -6.55
C PHE A 7 -5.28 -18.08 -5.03
N PRO A 8 -5.05 -19.20 -4.32
CA PRO A 8 -5.00 -19.19 -2.86
C PRO A 8 -3.61 -18.79 -2.36
N PHE A 9 -3.19 -17.55 -2.63
CA PHE A 9 -1.86 -17.03 -2.31
C PHE A 9 -1.40 -17.35 -0.87
N LEU A 10 -2.28 -17.17 0.12
CA LEU A 10 -1.95 -17.41 1.53
C LEU A 10 -1.91 -18.89 1.94
N LYS A 11 -2.26 -19.82 1.03
CA LYS A 11 -2.13 -21.27 1.22
C LYS A 11 -0.83 -21.83 0.62
N LEU A 12 -0.04 -21.01 -0.07
CA LEU A 12 1.26 -21.43 -0.57
C LEU A 12 2.22 -21.74 0.59
N PRO A 13 3.23 -22.60 0.36
CA PRO A 13 4.35 -22.79 1.28
C PRO A 13 5.02 -21.45 1.62
N PHE A 14 5.45 -21.30 2.88
CA PHE A 14 6.00 -20.03 3.38
C PHE A 14 7.18 -19.51 2.55
N LEU A 15 8.08 -20.38 2.09
CA LEU A 15 9.21 -19.99 1.23
C LEU A 15 8.76 -19.33 -0.09
N ILE A 16 7.67 -19.82 -0.69
CA ILE A 16 7.12 -19.26 -1.92
C ILE A 16 6.50 -17.89 -1.61
N ILE A 17 5.72 -17.79 -0.54
CA ILE A 17 5.14 -16.52 -0.10
C ILE A 17 6.24 -15.50 0.19
N GLN A 18 7.30 -15.91 0.90
CA GLN A 18 8.44 -15.07 1.22
C GLN A 18 9.12 -14.55 -0.03
N ASN A 19 9.38 -15.40 -1.02
CA ASN A 19 9.98 -14.99 -2.28
C ASN A 19 9.09 -13.99 -3.03
N ILE A 20 7.78 -14.23 -3.08
CA ILE A 20 6.84 -13.32 -3.75
C ILE A 20 6.80 -11.96 -3.05
N VAL A 21 6.63 -11.94 -1.72
CA VAL A 21 6.56 -10.70 -0.93
C VAL A 21 7.88 -9.94 -0.96
N TYR A 22 9.03 -10.64 -1.02
CA TYR A 22 10.35 -10.01 -1.13
C TYR A 22 10.51 -9.19 -2.41
N HIS A 23 9.85 -9.60 -3.50
CA HIS A 23 9.88 -8.90 -4.79
C HIS A 23 8.71 -7.94 -5.01
N MET A 24 7.81 -7.78 -4.03
CA MET A 24 6.76 -6.77 -4.08
C MET A 24 7.32 -5.39 -3.77
N SER A 25 6.77 -4.37 -4.40
CA SER A 25 7.04 -2.96 -4.07
C SER A 25 6.54 -2.61 -2.66
N CYS A 26 7.10 -1.55 -2.08
CA CYS A 26 6.67 -1.04 -0.78
C CYS A 26 5.14 -0.81 -0.67
N THR A 27 4.50 -0.37 -1.75
CA THR A 27 3.05 -0.15 -1.76
C THR A 27 2.27 -1.45 -1.77
N GLU A 28 2.66 -2.44 -2.59
CA GLU A 28 2.04 -3.77 -2.64
C GLU A 28 2.18 -4.49 -1.28
N ILE A 29 3.36 -4.42 -0.66
CA ILE A 29 3.60 -4.98 0.68
C ILE A 29 2.65 -4.35 1.70
N THR A 30 2.49 -3.03 1.66
CA THR A 30 1.61 -2.32 2.59
C THR A 30 0.16 -2.71 2.37
N GLU A 31 -0.31 -2.75 1.12
CA GLU A 31 -1.67 -3.15 0.78
C GLU A 31 -1.96 -4.59 1.20
N LEU A 32 -1.06 -5.53 0.90
CA LEU A 32 -1.17 -6.92 1.32
C LEU A 32 -1.29 -7.03 2.85
N SER A 33 -0.49 -6.25 3.60
CA SER A 33 -0.53 -6.26 5.06
C SER A 33 -1.88 -5.83 5.64
N LEU A 34 -2.64 -4.99 4.91
CA LEU A 34 -3.94 -4.47 5.33
C LEU A 34 -5.11 -5.42 4.99
N CYS A 35 -4.93 -6.40 4.12
CA CYS A 35 -6.02 -7.29 3.68
C CYS A 35 -6.55 -8.22 4.77
N SER A 36 -5.69 -8.72 5.68
CA SER A 36 -6.12 -9.61 6.77
C SER A 36 -5.08 -9.73 7.87
N ARG A 37 -5.46 -10.23 9.05
CA ARG A 37 -4.52 -10.57 10.13
C ARG A 37 -3.47 -11.59 9.68
N ARG A 38 -3.84 -12.54 8.83
CA ARG A 38 -2.92 -13.56 8.28
C ARG A 38 -1.90 -12.92 7.34
N SER A 39 -2.37 -12.06 6.43
CA SER A 39 -1.50 -11.33 5.50
C SER A 39 -0.54 -10.39 6.24
N LYS A 40 -1.01 -9.70 7.28
CA LYS A 40 -0.16 -8.89 8.16
C LYS A 40 0.98 -9.70 8.77
N ARG A 41 0.68 -10.87 9.35
CA ARG A 41 1.71 -11.76 9.93
C ARG A 41 2.71 -12.25 8.88
N VAL A 42 2.22 -12.59 7.69
CA VAL A 42 3.08 -12.97 6.56
C VAL A 42 4.07 -11.84 6.27
N VAL A 43 3.58 -10.63 6.02
CA VAL A 43 4.43 -9.47 5.71
C VAL A 43 5.42 -9.17 6.84
N GLN A 44 5.00 -9.29 8.11
CA GLN A 44 5.89 -9.09 9.27
C GLN A 44 7.00 -10.14 9.37
N ASN A 45 6.74 -11.37 8.93
CA ASN A 45 7.72 -12.47 8.99
C ASN A 45 8.67 -12.46 7.78
N VAL A 46 8.27 -11.85 6.67
CA VAL A 46 9.16 -11.61 5.54
C VAL A 46 10.04 -10.42 5.89
N ARG A 47 11.37 -10.60 5.85
CA ARG A 47 12.32 -9.48 5.96
C ARG A 47 12.17 -8.59 4.71
N CYS A 48 11.18 -7.71 4.74
CA CYS A 48 10.87 -6.81 3.64
C CYS A 48 11.98 -5.76 3.53
N PRO A 49 12.57 -5.56 2.34
CA PRO A 49 13.68 -4.62 2.20
C PRO A 49 13.28 -3.14 2.32
N GLU A 50 11.99 -2.78 2.19
CA GLU A 50 11.63 -1.40 1.81
C GLU A 50 10.71 -0.55 2.71
N PRO A 51 9.64 -1.03 3.38
CA PRO A 51 8.76 -0.10 4.09
C PRO A 51 9.44 0.45 5.33
N SER A 52 9.80 1.73 5.30
CA SER A 52 10.58 2.33 6.37
C SER A 52 9.68 3.03 7.38
N TYR A 53 8.70 3.82 6.93
CA TYR A 53 7.73 4.46 7.81
C TYR A 53 6.51 5.01 7.04
N ILE A 54 5.46 5.30 7.81
CA ILE A 54 4.25 5.99 7.34
C ILE A 54 4.31 7.42 7.86
N GLN A 55 4.12 8.40 6.97
CA GLN A 55 3.98 9.80 7.35
C GLN A 55 2.51 10.22 7.22
N ILE A 56 1.95 10.79 8.28
CA ILE A 56 0.56 11.25 8.31
C ILE A 56 0.55 12.76 8.46
N TYR A 57 -0.08 13.46 7.52
CA TYR A 57 -0.30 14.89 7.55
C TYR A 57 -1.78 15.18 7.82
N LEU A 58 -2.06 15.89 8.90
CA LEU A 58 -3.40 16.29 9.31
C LEU A 58 -3.50 17.82 9.33
N HIS A 59 -4.42 18.35 8.54
CA HIS A 59 -4.74 19.76 8.48
C HIS A 59 -6.26 19.94 8.50
N ARG A 60 -6.73 21.14 8.90
CA ARG A 60 -8.16 21.44 9.15
C ARG A 60 -9.14 20.96 8.07
N LYS A 61 -8.71 20.89 6.81
CA LYS A 61 -9.52 20.42 5.67
C LYS A 61 -8.90 19.29 4.86
N ASN A 62 -7.66 18.89 5.18
CA ASN A 62 -6.88 17.96 4.36
C ASN A 62 -6.22 16.92 5.27
N MET A 63 -6.30 15.66 4.87
CA MET A 63 -5.57 14.56 5.46
C MET A 63 -4.81 13.85 4.36
N SER A 64 -3.52 13.62 4.56
CA SER A 64 -2.69 12.87 3.62
C SER A 64 -1.89 11.81 4.37
N ILE A 65 -1.78 10.63 3.79
CA ILE A 65 -0.97 9.52 4.29
C ILE A 65 0.06 9.22 3.20
N PHE A 66 1.34 9.14 3.56
CA PHE A 66 2.43 8.83 2.65
C PHE A 66 3.10 7.55 3.10
N ILE A 67 3.39 6.65 2.16
CA ILE A 67 4.31 5.54 2.38
C ILE A 67 5.68 5.98 1.90
N MET A 68 6.67 5.87 2.78
CA MET A 68 8.05 6.23 2.50
C MET A 68 8.93 4.97 2.50
N ASN A 69 9.80 4.85 1.50
CA ASN A 69 10.84 3.84 1.53
C ASN A 69 12.00 4.23 2.46
N ARG A 70 13.00 3.36 2.55
CA ARG A 70 14.20 3.56 3.38
C ARG A 70 15.00 4.82 3.04
N ASP A 71 14.99 5.20 1.77
CA ASP A 71 15.66 6.40 1.25
C ASP A 71 14.82 7.68 1.39
N ARG A 72 13.71 7.61 2.13
CA ARG A 72 12.75 8.72 2.30
C ARG A 72 12.14 9.21 0.99
N VAL A 73 12.04 8.34 0.01
CA VAL A 73 11.31 8.56 -1.25
C VAL A 73 9.87 8.12 -1.06
N GLN A 74 8.94 8.94 -1.57
CA GLN A 74 7.52 8.64 -1.56
C GLN A 74 7.18 7.53 -2.57
N CYS A 75 6.71 6.39 -2.06
CA CYS A 75 6.24 5.27 -2.89
C CYS A 75 4.79 5.49 -3.34
N SER A 76 3.94 5.90 -2.40
CA SER A 76 2.54 6.21 -2.68
C SER A 76 1.98 7.15 -1.63
N PHE A 77 0.87 7.81 -1.97
CA PHE A 77 0.12 8.58 -1.00
C PHE A 77 -1.38 8.50 -1.23
N TRP A 78 -2.10 8.64 -0.12
CA TRP A 78 -3.54 8.84 -0.10
C TRP A 78 -3.81 10.23 0.38
N THR A 79 -4.78 10.89 -0.22
CA THR A 79 -5.23 12.17 0.32
C THR A 79 -6.73 12.29 0.28
N VAL A 80 -7.25 12.91 1.33
CA VAL A 80 -8.62 13.35 1.48
C VAL A 80 -8.56 14.86 1.69
N ALA A 81 -9.18 15.63 0.80
CA ALA A 81 -9.15 17.08 0.86
C ALA A 81 -10.56 17.65 0.68
N ARG A 82 -10.90 18.67 1.46
CA ARG A 82 -12.12 19.46 1.31
C ARG A 82 -11.78 20.82 0.72
N ARG A 83 -12.21 21.08 -0.52
CA ARG A 83 -12.03 22.38 -1.16
C ARG A 83 -13.20 23.33 -0.84
N ARG A 84 -14.43 22.80 -0.80
CA ARG A 84 -15.66 23.45 -0.34
C ARG A 84 -16.41 22.55 0.65
N GLU A 85 -17.41 23.07 1.36
CA GLU A 85 -18.14 22.33 2.41
C GLU A 85 -18.72 20.99 1.91
N ASN A 86 -19.16 20.97 0.64
CA ASN A 86 -19.73 19.79 -0.03
C ASN A 86 -18.79 19.10 -1.03
N ASP A 87 -17.52 19.50 -1.14
CA ASP A 87 -16.61 19.04 -2.19
C ASP A 87 -15.42 18.27 -1.60
N LEU A 88 -15.65 16.97 -1.41
CA LEU A 88 -14.71 16.01 -0.80
C LEU A 88 -13.97 15.23 -1.89
N PHE A 89 -12.69 15.52 -2.04
CA PHE A 89 -11.81 14.79 -2.95
C PHE A 89 -11.10 13.67 -2.19
N LYS A 90 -11.21 12.45 -2.71
CA LYS A 90 -10.41 11.31 -2.26
C LYS A 90 -9.69 10.78 -3.49
N TYR A 91 -8.37 10.71 -3.42
CA TYR A 91 -7.61 10.05 -4.47
C TYR A 91 -6.37 9.41 -3.88
N ARG A 92 -5.89 8.41 -4.60
CA ARG A 92 -4.64 7.71 -4.31
C ARG A 92 -3.68 7.95 -5.47
N VAL A 93 -2.40 8.11 -5.18
CA VAL A 93 -1.36 8.21 -6.20
C VAL A 93 -0.27 7.20 -5.90
N TYR A 94 0.17 6.51 -6.95
CA TYR A 94 1.30 5.59 -6.92
C TYR A 94 2.44 6.15 -7.77
N THR A 95 3.67 6.05 -7.27
CA THR A 95 4.87 6.35 -8.05
C THR A 95 5.39 5.05 -8.64
N ILE A 96 5.17 4.81 -9.93
CA ILE A 96 5.63 3.60 -10.64
C ILE A 96 6.70 4.02 -11.64
N GLY A 97 7.95 3.60 -11.42
CA GLY A 97 9.07 3.96 -12.30
C GLY A 97 9.27 5.48 -12.46
N GLY A 98 8.94 6.28 -11.44
CA GLY A 98 8.99 7.74 -11.49
C GLY A 98 7.75 8.41 -12.08
N VAL A 99 6.76 7.65 -12.54
CA VAL A 99 5.49 8.16 -13.07
C VAL A 99 4.42 8.14 -11.98
N ASN A 100 3.72 9.26 -11.81
CA ASN A 100 2.60 9.38 -10.87
C ASN A 100 1.29 8.93 -11.52
N VAL A 101 0.73 7.82 -11.04
CA VAL A 101 -0.57 7.29 -11.48
C VAL A 101 -1.63 7.61 -10.44
N ARG A 102 -2.63 8.42 -10.81
CA ARG A 102 -3.77 8.77 -9.95
C ARG A 102 -4.91 7.76 -10.14
N ILE A 103 -5.44 7.29 -9.02
CA ILE A 103 -6.67 6.50 -8.94
C ILE A 103 -7.69 7.30 -8.13
N ALA A 104 -8.87 7.55 -8.73
CA ALA A 104 -9.99 8.28 -8.12
C ALA A 104 -11.02 7.30 -7.55
#